data_AF-A0A2N9LN65-F1
#
_entry.id   AF-A0A2N9LN65-F1
#
_cell.length_a   1.000
_cell.length_b   1.000
_cell.length_c   1.000
_cell.angle_alpha   90.00
_cell.angle_beta   90.00
_cell.angle_gamma   90.00
#
_symmetry.space_group_name_H-M   'P 1'
#
loop_
_entity.id
_entity.type
_entity.pdbx_description
1 polymer ?
#
loop_
_entity_poly.entity_id
_entity_poly.type
_entity_poly.pdbx_seq_one_letter_code
_entity_poly.pdbx_strand_id
1 'polypeptide(L)'
;MIGRNEQTDGNRQLARMKKLDAEALQKLILKLQQPRMLSGPNADRLVRVFYDATKIVYQRQKRLKKPELKMKEVASALLIAERVNSDQFHFEATGTLAECFGSMDEGAALDYYQNKVMGEVTDKFGRRIAINEDGMLSLYKDRETGRHVAKSENYEEVRGKRLPWIRHTLMNSESVFISEEKIEGSFRRSFVYTAVVSVPMTTDPQYYVVWVRQSKSGADFTYKFVTAYTMFKRNRFLEIIEECRIWEGNSARLL
;
A
#
# COMPACT_ATOMS: atom_id res chain seq x y z
N MET A 1 8.33 -3.61 38.41
CA MET A 1 9.14 -2.57 37.73
C MET A 1 9.28 -2.87 36.23
N ILE A 2 8.20 -2.78 35.43
CA ILE A 2 8.23 -3.12 33.99
C ILE A 2 7.97 -1.90 33.07
N GLY A 3 7.57 -0.74 33.61
CA GLY A 3 7.11 0.39 32.80
C GLY A 3 8.16 1.40 32.28
N ARG A 4 9.45 1.30 32.65
CA ARG A 4 10.46 2.33 32.26
C ARG A 4 11.18 2.07 30.93
N ASN A 5 11.26 0.81 30.47
CA ASN A 5 11.98 0.47 29.24
C ASN A 5 11.16 0.68 27.95
N GLU A 6 9.84 0.48 27.98
CA GLU A 6 9.00 0.68 26.79
C GLU A 6 8.87 2.16 26.40
N GLN A 7 8.85 3.05 27.39
CA GLN A 7 8.69 4.49 27.17
C GLN A 7 9.97 5.14 26.60
N THR A 8 11.14 4.59 26.94
CA THR A 8 12.45 5.05 26.43
C THR A 8 12.69 4.56 25.00
N ASP A 9 12.26 3.34 24.65
CA ASP A 9 12.30 2.85 23.28
C ASP A 9 11.34 3.60 22.34
N GLY A 10 10.14 3.95 22.80
CA GLY A 10 9.19 4.77 22.04
C GLY A 10 9.75 6.16 21.70
N ASN A 11 10.42 6.82 22.64
CA ASN A 11 11.03 8.13 22.43
C ASN A 11 12.25 8.07 21.47
N ARG A 12 13.04 7.00 21.52
CA ARG A 12 14.16 6.78 20.59
C ARG A 12 13.68 6.49 19.17
N GLN A 13 12.63 5.69 19.00
CA GLN A 13 12.01 5.46 17.70
C GLN A 13 11.43 6.76 17.12
N LEU A 14 10.73 7.56 17.93
CA LEU A 14 10.15 8.83 17.51
C LEU A 14 11.23 9.86 17.08
N ALA A 15 12.34 9.95 17.81
CA ALA A 15 13.45 10.85 17.46
C ALA A 15 14.16 10.42 16.16
N ARG A 16 14.37 9.11 15.96
CA ARG A 16 14.95 8.57 14.73
C ARG A 16 14.03 8.78 13.51
N MET A 17 12.72 8.60 13.68
CA MET A 17 11.74 8.86 12.62
C MET A 17 11.74 10.32 12.18
N LYS A 18 11.80 11.27 13.13
CA LYS A 18 11.90 12.70 12.80
C LYS A 18 13.16 13.05 12.00
N LYS A 19 14.28 12.35 12.27
CA LYS A 19 15.54 12.54 11.55
C LYS A 19 15.45 12.01 10.11
N LEU A 20 14.87 10.83 9.92
CA LEU A 20 14.65 10.22 8.59
C LEU A 20 13.74 11.08 7.72
N ASP A 21 12.63 11.60 8.28
CA ASP A 21 11.72 12.49 7.55
C ASP A 21 12.42 13.79 7.10
N ALA A 22 13.29 14.35 7.94
CA ALA A 22 14.05 15.57 7.62
C ALA A 22 15.09 15.32 6.53
N GLU A 23 15.82 14.21 6.59
CA GLU A 23 16.79 13.81 5.55
C GLU A 23 16.12 13.52 4.21
N ALA A 24 14.96 12.83 4.22
CA ALA A 24 14.17 12.57 3.02
C ALA A 24 13.66 13.87 2.38
N LEU A 25 13.18 14.81 3.19
CA LEU A 25 12.75 16.13 2.72
C LEU A 25 13.92 16.94 2.16
N GLN A 26 15.08 16.90 2.80
CA GLN A 26 16.28 17.59 2.32
C GLN A 26 16.79 16.98 1.00
N LYS A 27 16.78 15.65 0.87
CA LYS A 27 17.08 14.96 -0.40
C LYS A 27 16.11 15.37 -1.49
N LEU A 28 14.82 15.49 -1.17
CA LEU A 28 13.84 16.00 -2.11
C LEU A 28 14.19 17.43 -2.53
N ILE A 29 14.40 18.35 -1.60
CA ILE A 29 14.79 19.74 -1.91
C ILE A 29 16.04 19.80 -2.79
N LEU A 30 17.06 18.99 -2.49
CA LEU A 30 18.28 18.92 -3.29
C LEU A 30 18.03 18.36 -4.70
N LYS A 31 17.19 17.32 -4.84
CA LYS A 31 16.71 16.88 -6.16
C LYS A 31 16.00 18.03 -6.87
N LEU A 32 15.18 18.80 -6.14
CA LEU A 32 14.43 19.94 -6.67
C LEU A 32 15.31 21.11 -7.15
N GLN A 33 16.56 21.18 -6.70
CA GLN A 33 17.48 22.26 -7.04
C GLN A 33 18.41 21.92 -8.21
N GLN A 34 18.32 20.73 -8.80
CA GLN A 34 19.22 20.32 -9.88
C GLN A 34 18.94 21.07 -11.19
N PRO A 35 19.95 21.56 -11.95
CA PRO A 35 19.75 22.41 -13.14
C PRO A 35 18.91 21.78 -14.27
N ARG A 36 18.72 20.45 -14.28
CA ARG A 36 17.92 19.71 -15.27
C ARG A 36 16.50 19.37 -14.79
N MET A 37 16.10 19.91 -13.65
CA MET A 37 14.77 19.71 -13.05
C MET A 37 13.62 20.22 -13.91
N LEU A 38 13.86 21.27 -14.70
CA LEU A 38 12.84 21.86 -15.58
C LEU A 38 12.86 21.27 -16.99
N SER A 39 13.61 20.18 -17.24
CA SER A 39 13.39 19.40 -18.46
C SER A 39 11.95 18.87 -18.46
N GLY A 40 11.28 18.84 -19.62
CA GLY A 40 9.86 18.45 -19.73
C GLY A 40 9.44 17.26 -18.86
N PRO A 41 10.11 16.09 -18.95
CA PRO A 41 9.75 14.91 -18.14
C PRO A 41 9.86 15.11 -16.62
N ASN A 42 10.87 15.86 -16.18
CA ASN A 42 11.05 16.17 -14.77
C ASN A 42 10.01 17.21 -14.29
N ALA A 43 9.73 18.24 -15.11
CA ALA A 43 8.69 19.22 -14.83
C ALA A 43 7.32 18.55 -14.65
N ASP A 44 6.94 17.64 -15.55
CA ASP A 44 5.70 16.89 -15.46
C ASP A 44 5.60 16.04 -14.20
N ARG A 45 6.69 15.34 -13.83
CA ARG A 45 6.75 14.57 -12.59
C ARG A 45 6.53 15.45 -11.37
N LEU A 46 7.13 16.63 -11.33
CA LEU A 46 6.96 17.55 -10.20
C LEU A 46 5.55 18.07 -10.08
N VAL A 47 4.95 18.48 -11.19
CA VAL A 47 3.54 18.90 -11.23
C VAL A 47 2.65 17.79 -10.66
N ARG A 48 2.89 16.52 -11.04
CA ARG A 48 2.17 15.37 -10.49
C ARG A 48 2.40 15.18 -8.98
N VAL A 49 3.65 15.28 -8.52
CA VAL A 49 3.98 15.18 -7.09
C VAL A 49 3.27 16.27 -6.28
N PHE A 50 3.31 17.53 -6.72
CA PHE A 50 2.62 18.62 -6.03
C PHE A 50 1.09 18.48 -6.10
N TYR A 51 0.54 18.03 -7.23
CA TYR A 51 -0.87 17.72 -7.37
C TYR A 51 -1.31 16.65 -6.35
N ASP A 52 -0.61 15.51 -6.32
CA ASP A 52 -0.94 14.40 -5.42
C ASP A 52 -0.75 14.81 -3.95
N ALA A 53 0.33 15.53 -3.62
CA ALA A 53 0.57 16.03 -2.27
C ALA A 53 -0.56 16.96 -1.82
N THR A 54 -1.02 17.86 -2.71
CA THR A 54 -2.15 18.75 -2.44
C THR A 54 -3.44 17.96 -2.20
N LYS A 55 -3.69 16.90 -2.99
CA LYS A 55 -4.85 16.02 -2.78
C LYS A 55 -4.76 15.27 -1.45
N ILE A 56 -3.59 14.72 -1.10
CA ILE A 56 -3.38 14.05 0.18
C ILE A 56 -3.59 15.02 1.35
N VAL A 57 -3.05 16.24 1.27
CA VAL A 57 -3.26 17.29 2.28
C VAL A 57 -4.74 17.61 2.43
N TYR A 58 -5.45 17.82 1.33
CA TYR A 58 -6.89 18.10 1.35
C TYR A 58 -7.69 16.97 2.02
N GLN A 59 -7.40 15.71 1.70
CA GLN A 59 -8.10 14.57 2.32
C GLN A 59 -7.79 14.46 3.82
N ARG A 60 -6.54 14.68 4.23
CA ARG A 60 -6.13 14.76 5.64
C ARG A 60 -6.86 15.86 6.39
N GLN A 61 -6.97 17.06 5.81
CA GLN A 61 -7.73 18.19 6.40
C GLN A 61 -9.19 17.81 6.62
N LYS A 62 -9.83 17.22 5.60
CA LYS A 62 -11.22 16.76 5.67
C LYS A 62 -11.43 15.70 6.75
N ARG A 63 -10.59 14.65 6.78
CA ARG A 63 -10.70 13.54 7.74
C ARG A 63 -10.43 13.99 9.17
N LEU A 64 -9.39 14.77 9.38
CA LEU A 64 -9.01 15.27 10.71
C LEU A 64 -9.86 16.46 11.17
N LYS A 65 -10.75 16.98 10.31
CA LYS A 65 -11.55 18.19 10.53
C LYS A 65 -10.67 19.40 10.93
N LYS A 66 -9.53 19.53 10.27
CA LYS A 66 -8.57 20.62 10.51
C LYS A 66 -8.50 21.52 9.27
N PRO A 67 -8.69 22.84 9.41
CA PRO A 67 -8.54 23.76 8.28
C PRO A 67 -7.08 23.83 7.81
N GLU A 68 -6.11 23.65 8.71
CA GLU A 68 -4.67 23.70 8.41
C GLU A 68 -3.94 22.50 9.03
N LEU A 69 -2.97 21.96 8.29
CA LEU A 69 -2.09 20.90 8.77
C LEU A 69 -0.76 21.49 9.25
N LYS A 70 -0.10 20.81 10.18
CA LYS A 70 1.26 21.18 10.57
C LYS A 70 2.22 20.91 9.42
N MET A 71 3.33 21.66 9.35
CA MET A 71 4.35 21.47 8.32
C MET A 71 4.87 20.02 8.21
N LYS A 72 4.97 19.30 9.33
CA LYS A 72 5.34 17.87 9.31
C LYS A 72 4.33 16.98 8.58
N GLU A 73 3.03 17.30 8.67
CA GLU A 73 1.95 16.55 8.02
C GLU A 73 1.95 16.86 6.51
N VAL A 74 2.25 18.10 6.13
CA VAL A 74 2.43 18.52 4.73
C VAL A 74 3.68 17.87 4.13
N ALA A 75 4.81 17.90 4.83
CA ALA A 75 6.05 17.26 4.40
C ALA A 75 5.86 15.75 4.20
N SER A 76 5.19 15.08 5.14
CA SER A 76 4.84 13.66 5.00
C SER A 76 3.97 13.40 3.75
N ALA A 77 3.00 14.26 3.44
CA ALA A 77 2.19 14.11 2.23
C ALA A 77 3.03 14.26 0.95
N LEU A 78 3.97 15.19 0.94
CA LEU A 78 4.90 15.40 -0.16
C LEU A 78 5.82 14.19 -0.38
N LEU A 79 6.33 13.58 0.70
CA LEU A 79 7.13 12.36 0.61
C LEU A 79 6.32 11.18 0.06
N ILE A 80 5.07 11.01 0.50
CA ILE A 80 4.19 9.95 -0.03
C ILE A 80 3.96 10.16 -1.52
N ALA A 81 3.64 11.39 -1.93
CA ALA A 81 3.46 11.74 -3.33
C ALA A 81 4.73 11.52 -4.16
N GLU A 82 5.90 11.90 -3.66
CA GLU A 82 7.17 11.63 -4.34
C GLU A 82 7.40 10.13 -4.50
N ARG A 83 7.23 9.34 -3.44
CA ARG A 83 7.40 7.89 -3.48
C ARG A 83 6.49 7.24 -4.52
N VAL A 84 5.21 7.62 -4.53
CA VAL A 84 4.22 7.15 -5.51
C VAL A 84 4.61 7.46 -6.95
N ASN A 85 5.31 8.56 -7.22
CA ASN A 85 5.71 8.93 -8.58
C ASN A 85 7.14 8.49 -8.94
N SER A 86 7.90 7.95 -7.98
CA SER A 86 9.31 7.58 -8.18
C SER A 86 9.51 6.08 -8.25
N ASP A 87 8.85 5.35 -7.34
CA ASP A 87 9.10 3.92 -7.10
C ASP A 87 7.83 3.10 -7.38
N GLN A 88 7.02 3.59 -8.31
CA GLN A 88 5.76 2.97 -8.66
C GLN A 88 6.01 1.68 -9.41
N PHE A 89 5.59 0.57 -8.82
CA PHE A 89 5.65 -0.72 -9.48
C PHE A 89 4.57 -0.80 -10.56
N HIS A 90 4.99 -0.89 -11.83
CA HIS A 90 4.10 -1.01 -12.98
C HIS A 90 4.21 -2.40 -13.58
N PHE A 91 3.07 -2.99 -13.96
CA PHE A 91 3.05 -4.18 -14.79
C PHE A 91 1.84 -4.18 -15.73
N GLU A 92 1.97 -4.94 -16.82
CA GLU A 92 0.86 -5.19 -17.75
C GLU A 92 0.22 -6.54 -17.42
N ALA A 93 -1.11 -6.59 -17.40
CA ALA A 93 -1.84 -7.82 -17.16
C ALA A 93 -1.91 -8.65 -18.44
N THR A 94 -0.83 -9.37 -18.73
CA THR A 94 -0.69 -10.30 -19.87
C THR A 94 -0.16 -11.66 -19.41
N GLY A 95 -0.27 -12.66 -20.29
CA GLY A 95 0.19 -14.03 -20.00
C GLY A 95 -0.46 -14.59 -18.73
N THR A 96 0.36 -15.02 -17.78
CA THR A 96 -0.10 -15.56 -16.48
C THR A 96 -0.92 -14.55 -15.67
N LEU A 97 -0.64 -13.25 -15.81
CA LEU A 97 -1.37 -12.18 -15.12
C LEU A 97 -2.74 -11.89 -15.73
N ALA A 98 -3.04 -12.48 -16.89
CA ALA A 98 -4.32 -12.39 -17.59
C ALA A 98 -5.11 -13.71 -17.57
N GLU A 99 -4.61 -14.77 -16.92
CA GLU A 99 -5.25 -16.10 -16.93
C GLU A 99 -6.70 -16.09 -16.44
N CYS A 100 -7.03 -15.19 -15.50
CA CYS A 100 -8.39 -15.05 -14.98
C CYS A 100 -9.24 -14.02 -15.75
N PHE A 101 -8.79 -13.53 -16.90
CA PHE A 101 -9.61 -12.64 -17.74
C PHE A 101 -10.70 -13.43 -18.47
N GLY A 102 -11.83 -12.78 -18.76
CA GLY A 102 -13.02 -13.43 -19.33
C GLY A 102 -14.12 -13.59 -18.28
N SER A 103 -14.88 -14.69 -18.31
CA SER A 103 -15.83 -15.02 -17.26
C SER A 103 -15.09 -15.71 -16.11
N MET A 104 -15.29 -15.28 -14.87
CA MET A 104 -14.71 -15.93 -13.70
C MET A 104 -15.80 -16.23 -12.67
N ASP A 105 -16.38 -17.43 -12.74
CA ASP A 105 -17.35 -17.87 -11.72
C ASP A 105 -16.69 -18.14 -10.36
N GLU A 106 -17.52 -18.29 -9.33
CA GLU A 106 -17.07 -18.51 -7.96
C GLU A 106 -16.22 -19.78 -7.83
N GLY A 107 -16.63 -20.89 -8.46
CA GLY A 107 -15.93 -22.18 -8.36
C GLY A 107 -14.53 -22.12 -8.97
N ALA A 108 -14.40 -21.56 -10.16
CA ALA A 108 -13.12 -21.34 -10.80
C ALA A 108 -12.21 -20.40 -9.98
N ALA A 109 -12.79 -19.35 -9.37
CA ALA A 109 -12.01 -18.41 -8.57
C ALA A 109 -11.49 -19.05 -7.28
N LEU A 110 -12.30 -19.89 -6.63
CA LEU A 110 -11.90 -20.65 -5.46
C LEU A 110 -10.81 -21.67 -5.80
N ASP A 111 -10.96 -22.42 -6.89
CA ASP A 111 -9.93 -23.37 -7.35
C ASP A 111 -8.61 -22.66 -7.67
N TYR A 112 -8.66 -21.55 -8.41
CA TYR A 112 -7.46 -20.76 -8.70
C TYR A 112 -6.81 -20.22 -7.42
N TYR A 113 -7.62 -19.73 -6.46
CA TYR A 113 -7.11 -19.24 -5.19
C TYR A 113 -6.34 -20.33 -4.44
N GLN A 114 -6.96 -21.50 -4.28
CA GLN A 114 -6.38 -22.63 -3.56
C GLN A 114 -5.11 -23.16 -4.22
N ASN A 115 -5.11 -23.28 -5.55
CA ASN A 115 -4.03 -23.94 -6.28
C ASN A 115 -2.89 -23.00 -6.70
N LYS A 116 -3.14 -21.69 -6.85
CA LYS A 116 -2.18 -20.73 -7.43
C LYS A 116 -1.86 -19.55 -6.51
N VAL A 117 -2.75 -19.18 -5.60
CA VAL A 117 -2.60 -17.97 -4.77
C VAL A 117 -2.13 -18.31 -3.36
N MET A 118 -2.75 -19.32 -2.73
CA MET A 118 -2.45 -19.76 -1.37
C MET A 118 -0.99 -20.20 -1.18
N GLY A 119 -0.56 -20.20 0.09
CA GLY A 119 0.78 -20.54 0.51
C GLY A 119 1.59 -19.31 0.89
N GLU A 120 2.90 -19.48 1.02
CA GLU A 120 3.78 -18.40 1.45
C GLU A 120 4.40 -17.66 0.27
N VAL A 121 4.66 -16.37 0.46
CA VAL A 121 5.40 -15.52 -0.47
C VAL A 121 6.37 -14.63 0.31
N THR A 122 7.56 -14.41 -0.23
CA THR A 122 8.54 -13.48 0.36
C THR A 122 8.59 -12.22 -0.48
N ASP A 123 8.48 -11.05 0.15
CA ASP A 123 8.58 -9.77 -0.54
C ASP A 123 10.04 -9.31 -0.72
N LYS A 124 10.23 -8.18 -1.43
CA LYS A 124 11.56 -7.55 -1.63
C LYS A 124 12.28 -7.16 -0.33
N PHE A 125 11.58 -7.13 0.80
CA PHE A 125 12.12 -6.74 2.10
C PHE A 125 12.38 -7.94 3.02
N GLY A 126 12.24 -9.18 2.49
CA GLY A 126 12.47 -10.42 3.23
C GLY A 126 11.35 -10.83 4.18
N ARG A 127 10.18 -10.18 4.12
CA ARG A 127 9.01 -10.56 4.93
C ARG A 127 8.36 -11.78 4.30
N ARG A 128 8.23 -12.86 5.08
CA ARG A 128 7.42 -14.03 4.74
C ARG A 128 5.96 -13.74 5.04
N ILE A 129 5.14 -13.74 4.00
CA ILE A 129 3.72 -13.40 4.03
C ILE A 129 2.93 -14.67 3.74
N ALA A 130 2.10 -15.07 4.70
CA ALA A 130 1.20 -16.20 4.55
C ALA A 130 -0.10 -15.77 3.85
N ILE A 131 -0.47 -16.50 2.81
CA ILE A 131 -1.75 -16.38 2.11
C ILE A 131 -2.55 -17.64 2.40
N ASN A 132 -3.46 -17.54 3.36
CA ASN A 132 -4.23 -18.66 3.89
C ASN A 132 -5.68 -18.62 3.39
N GLU A 133 -6.46 -19.63 3.77
CA GLU A 133 -7.89 -19.74 3.49
C GLU A 133 -8.68 -18.48 3.88
N ASP A 134 -8.38 -17.83 5.01
CA ASP A 134 -9.02 -16.57 5.42
C ASP A 134 -8.93 -15.47 4.34
N GLY A 135 -7.89 -15.49 3.51
CA GLY A 135 -7.74 -14.54 2.43
C GLY A 135 -8.76 -14.73 1.30
N MET A 136 -9.41 -15.89 1.19
CA MET A 136 -10.52 -16.10 0.25
C MET A 136 -11.68 -15.13 0.51
N LEU A 137 -11.85 -14.66 1.75
CA LEU A 137 -12.84 -13.62 2.08
C LEU A 137 -12.68 -12.38 1.20
N SER A 138 -11.47 -12.10 0.69
CA SER A 138 -11.23 -10.98 -0.22
C SER A 138 -11.99 -11.06 -1.55
N LEU A 139 -12.47 -12.24 -1.96
CA LEU A 139 -13.32 -12.45 -3.14
C LEU A 139 -14.78 -12.02 -2.93
N TYR A 140 -15.19 -11.85 -1.66
CA TYR A 140 -16.56 -11.60 -1.27
C TYR A 140 -16.73 -10.20 -0.70
N LYS A 141 -17.80 -9.51 -1.11
CA LYS A 141 -18.14 -8.18 -0.62
C LYS A 141 -19.64 -8.07 -0.44
N ASP A 142 -20.05 -8.03 0.81
CA ASP A 142 -21.41 -7.64 1.15
C ASP A 142 -21.60 -6.16 0.79
N ARG A 143 -22.56 -5.87 -0.09
CA ARG A 143 -22.84 -4.52 -0.59
C ARG A 143 -23.52 -3.63 0.45
N GLU A 144 -24.28 -4.22 1.36
CA GLU A 144 -25.00 -3.48 2.40
C GLU A 144 -24.04 -3.05 3.51
N THR A 145 -23.24 -4.00 4.00
CA THR A 145 -22.33 -3.73 5.14
C THR A 145 -20.95 -3.27 4.70
N GLY A 146 -20.57 -3.48 3.44
CA GLY A 146 -19.23 -3.25 2.93
C GLY A 146 -18.18 -4.22 3.50
N ARG A 147 -18.57 -5.26 4.25
CA ARG A 147 -17.66 -6.23 4.86
C ARG A 147 -17.36 -7.39 3.91
N HIS A 148 -16.30 -8.13 4.20
CA HIS A 148 -16.00 -9.38 3.50
C HIS A 148 -16.69 -10.52 4.24
N VAL A 149 -17.65 -11.16 3.59
CA VAL A 149 -18.47 -12.23 4.17
C VAL A 149 -18.63 -13.32 3.11
N ALA A 150 -18.07 -14.51 3.36
CA ALA A 150 -18.14 -15.64 2.43
C ALA A 150 -19.57 -16.16 2.31
N LYS A 151 -20.28 -15.66 1.30
CA LYS A 151 -21.56 -16.17 0.83
C LYS A 151 -21.59 -16.00 -0.69
N SER A 152 -22.15 -16.96 -1.41
CA SER A 152 -22.16 -16.95 -2.88
C SER A 152 -22.77 -15.67 -3.46
N GLU A 153 -23.83 -15.13 -2.85
CA GLU A 153 -24.45 -13.87 -3.27
C GLU A 153 -23.54 -12.64 -3.12
N ASN A 154 -22.51 -12.73 -2.28
CA ASN A 154 -21.52 -11.67 -2.08
C ASN A 154 -20.29 -11.82 -2.99
N TYR A 155 -20.22 -12.88 -3.80
CA TYR A 155 -19.12 -13.08 -4.73
C TYR A 155 -19.09 -11.96 -5.78
N GLU A 156 -17.91 -11.36 -6.00
CA GLU A 156 -17.73 -10.41 -7.09
C GLU A 156 -16.70 -10.95 -8.08
N GLU A 157 -17.17 -11.32 -9.27
CA GLU A 157 -16.34 -11.83 -10.36
C GLU A 157 -15.11 -10.95 -10.64
N VAL A 158 -15.26 -9.62 -10.60
CA VAL A 158 -14.15 -8.68 -10.82
C VAL A 158 -13.00 -8.84 -9.82
N ARG A 159 -13.23 -9.44 -8.65
CA ARG A 159 -12.21 -9.77 -7.66
C ARG A 159 -11.48 -11.07 -8.03
N GLY A 160 -12.20 -12.07 -8.52
CA GLY A 160 -11.64 -13.30 -9.08
C GLY A 160 -10.66 -13.03 -10.22
N LYS A 161 -10.97 -12.07 -11.09
CA LYS A 161 -10.10 -11.65 -12.22
C LYS A 161 -8.72 -11.14 -11.82
N ARG A 162 -8.53 -10.77 -10.55
CA ARG A 162 -7.31 -10.12 -10.03
C ARG A 162 -6.43 -11.07 -9.23
N LEU A 163 -6.84 -12.33 -9.07
CA LEU A 163 -6.10 -13.33 -8.29
C LEU A 163 -4.64 -13.48 -8.72
N PRO A 164 -4.29 -13.50 -10.02
CA PRO A 164 -2.89 -13.60 -10.45
C PRO A 164 -2.02 -12.43 -9.95
N TRP A 165 -2.62 -11.28 -9.68
CA TRP A 165 -1.91 -10.04 -9.33
C TRP A 165 -1.47 -9.99 -7.88
N ILE A 166 -2.09 -10.78 -6.98
CA ILE A 166 -1.83 -10.74 -5.53
C ILE A 166 -0.37 -11.08 -5.26
N ARG A 167 0.06 -12.29 -5.64
CA ARG A 167 1.44 -12.74 -5.40
C ARG A 167 2.43 -11.86 -6.15
N HIS A 168 2.12 -11.52 -7.39
CA HIS A 168 2.98 -10.68 -8.23
C HIS A 168 3.25 -9.32 -7.58
N THR A 169 2.22 -8.67 -7.02
CA THR A 169 2.36 -7.38 -6.35
C THR A 169 3.13 -7.49 -5.04
N LEU A 170 2.87 -8.53 -4.23
CA LEU A 170 3.60 -8.77 -2.98
C LEU A 170 5.11 -8.99 -3.21
N MET A 171 5.48 -9.75 -4.24
CA MET A 171 6.88 -10.06 -4.53
C MET A 171 7.65 -8.90 -5.13
N ASN A 172 6.99 -7.99 -5.85
CA ASN A 172 7.68 -7.02 -6.73
C ASN A 172 7.53 -5.56 -6.31
N SER A 173 6.52 -5.22 -5.49
CA SER A 173 6.27 -3.83 -5.09
C SER A 173 7.40 -3.26 -4.24
N GLU A 174 7.94 -2.12 -4.68
CA GLU A 174 8.95 -1.34 -3.95
C GLU A 174 8.30 -0.27 -3.07
N SER A 175 7.15 0.24 -3.52
CA SER A 175 6.34 1.22 -2.79
C SER A 175 5.41 0.52 -1.81
N VAL A 176 5.93 0.25 -0.62
CA VAL A 176 5.16 -0.27 0.52
C VAL A 176 4.86 0.85 1.50
N PHE A 177 3.61 0.94 1.92
CA PHE A 177 3.18 1.88 2.95
C PHE A 177 2.74 1.13 4.20
N ILE A 178 2.73 1.83 5.34
CA ILE A 178 2.25 1.32 6.61
C ILE A 178 1.03 2.11 7.04
N SER A 179 -0.03 1.39 7.38
CA SER A 179 -1.18 1.91 8.12
C SER A 179 -1.16 1.35 9.54
N GLU A 180 -1.43 2.20 10.52
CA GLU A 180 -1.56 1.81 11.93
C GLU A 180 -2.92 2.24 12.45
N GLU A 181 -3.64 1.28 13.04
CA GLU A 181 -4.96 1.49 13.61
C GLU A 181 -4.92 1.13 15.09
N LYS A 182 -5.52 1.95 15.95
CA LYS A 182 -5.62 1.66 17.38
C LYS A 182 -6.90 0.87 17.64
N ILE A 183 -6.76 -0.35 18.16
CA ILE A 183 -7.87 -1.25 18.50
C ILE A 183 -7.70 -1.68 19.96
N GLU A 184 -8.67 -1.34 20.80
CA GLU A 184 -8.73 -1.77 22.21
C GLU A 184 -7.43 -1.51 22.99
N GLY A 185 -6.79 -0.37 22.71
CA GLY A 185 -5.52 0.02 23.37
C GLY A 185 -4.25 -0.55 22.72
N SER A 186 -4.37 -1.46 21.76
CA SER A 186 -3.26 -2.00 20.97
C SER A 186 -3.16 -1.34 19.59
N PHE A 187 -1.98 -1.36 18.96
CA PHE A 187 -1.80 -0.93 17.58
C PHE A 187 -1.80 -2.14 16.64
N ARG A 188 -2.72 -2.13 15.68
CA ARG A 188 -2.74 -3.04 14.56
C ARG A 188 -2.00 -2.42 13.39
N ARG A 189 -0.88 -3.02 13.00
CA ARG A 189 -0.09 -2.57 11.85
C ARG A 189 -0.45 -3.36 10.60
N SER A 190 -0.67 -2.65 9.50
CA SER A 190 -0.85 -3.21 8.17
C SER A 190 0.15 -2.62 7.19
N PHE A 191 0.58 -3.44 6.25
CA PHE A 191 1.42 -3.08 5.12
C PHE A 191 0.57 -3.05 3.86
N VAL A 192 0.73 -1.98 3.09
CA VAL A 192 -0.05 -1.68 1.89
C VAL A 192 0.92 -1.70 0.71
N TYR A 193 0.85 -2.77 -0.08
CA TYR A 193 1.65 -2.94 -1.29
C TYR A 193 0.86 -2.36 -2.45
N THR A 194 1.55 -1.63 -3.32
CA THR A 194 0.89 -0.88 -4.39
C THR A 194 1.47 -1.24 -5.75
N ALA A 195 0.62 -1.27 -6.76
CA ALA A 195 1.01 -1.43 -8.15
C ALA A 195 0.12 -0.58 -9.06
N VAL A 196 0.63 -0.25 -10.24
CA VAL A 196 -0.15 0.26 -11.36
C VAL A 196 -0.22 -0.82 -12.43
N VAL A 197 -1.44 -1.16 -12.80
CA VAL A 197 -1.75 -2.26 -13.70
C VAL A 197 -2.29 -1.70 -15.00
N SER A 198 -1.60 -1.98 -16.09
CA SER A 198 -2.11 -1.74 -17.44
C SER A 198 -2.87 -2.98 -17.88
N VAL A 199 -4.16 -2.85 -18.16
CA VAL A 199 -4.98 -3.95 -18.71
C VAL A 199 -5.12 -3.73 -20.22
N PRO A 200 -4.73 -4.70 -21.06
CA PRO A 200 -4.93 -4.60 -22.51
C PRO A 200 -6.38 -4.20 -22.83
N MET A 201 -6.56 -3.37 -23.86
CA MET A 201 -7.87 -2.81 -24.28
C MET A 201 -8.48 -1.76 -23.35
N THR A 202 -7.83 -1.41 -22.23
CA THR A 202 -8.21 -0.25 -21.41
C THR A 202 -7.22 0.89 -21.64
N THR A 203 -7.70 2.12 -21.73
CA THR A 203 -6.86 3.30 -21.92
C THR A 203 -6.23 3.77 -20.61
N ASP A 204 -6.92 3.56 -19.50
CA ASP A 204 -6.53 4.09 -18.20
C ASP A 204 -5.87 3.03 -17.32
N PRO A 205 -4.69 3.32 -16.75
CA PRO A 205 -4.05 2.43 -15.80
C PRO A 205 -4.89 2.30 -14.53
N GLN A 206 -4.87 1.10 -13.95
CA GLN A 206 -5.60 0.78 -12.73
C GLN A 206 -4.66 0.74 -11.53
N TYR A 207 -5.08 1.30 -10.40
CA TYR A 207 -4.31 1.31 -9.16
C TYR A 207 -4.67 0.10 -8.31
N TYR A 208 -3.73 -0.82 -8.13
CA TYR A 208 -3.96 -2.05 -7.39
C TYR A 208 -3.27 -2.01 -6.03
N VAL A 209 -3.96 -2.51 -5.02
CA VAL A 209 -3.48 -2.52 -3.64
C VAL A 209 -3.66 -3.89 -3.03
N VAL A 210 -2.62 -4.37 -2.35
CA VAL A 210 -2.65 -5.58 -1.53
C VAL A 210 -2.38 -5.21 -0.06
N TRP A 211 -3.26 -5.65 0.83
CA TRP A 211 -3.17 -5.42 2.27
C TRP A 211 -2.65 -6.66 2.99
N VAL A 212 -1.64 -6.45 3.83
CA VAL A 212 -1.02 -7.47 4.66
C VAL A 212 -1.04 -7.01 6.10
N ARG A 213 -1.53 -7.83 7.01
CA ARG A 213 -1.56 -7.54 8.44
C ARG A 213 -0.33 -8.11 9.11
N GLN A 214 0.28 -7.30 9.97
CA GLN A 214 1.29 -7.79 10.92
C GLN A 214 0.60 -8.25 12.19
N SER A 215 1.00 -9.40 12.71
CA SER A 215 0.56 -9.90 14.01
C SER A 215 1.76 -10.40 14.79
N LYS A 216 1.80 -10.11 16.09
CA LYS A 216 2.85 -10.57 16.97
C LYS A 216 2.53 -12.00 17.42
N SER A 217 3.45 -12.92 17.22
CA SER A 217 3.35 -14.31 17.67
C SER A 217 4.58 -14.63 18.51
N GLY A 218 4.46 -14.50 19.82
CA GLY A 218 5.61 -14.60 20.74
C GLY A 218 6.62 -13.47 20.52
N ALA A 219 7.87 -13.83 20.23
CA ALA A 219 8.96 -12.90 19.94
C ALA A 219 8.98 -12.43 18.48
N ASP A 220 8.32 -13.16 17.58
CA ASP A 220 8.38 -12.93 16.14
C ASP A 220 7.15 -12.20 15.62
N PHE A 221 7.33 -11.58 14.45
CA PHE A 221 6.23 -11.02 13.69
C PHE A 221 5.84 -11.97 12.56
N THR A 222 4.55 -12.22 12.47
CA THR A 222 3.93 -12.93 11.35
C THR A 222 3.22 -11.91 10.45
N TYR A 223 3.22 -12.18 9.15
CA TYR A 223 2.57 -11.34 8.15
C TYR A 223 1.55 -12.17 7.40
N LYS A 224 0.30 -11.70 7.35
CA LYS A 224 -0.81 -12.42 6.72
C LYS A 224 -1.51 -11.55 5.69
N PHE A 225 -1.77 -12.08 4.51
CA PHE A 225 -2.62 -11.43 3.53
C PHE A 225 -4.03 -11.21 4.10
N VAL A 226 -4.63 -10.05 3.81
CA VAL A 226 -5.98 -9.69 4.26
C VAL A 226 -6.92 -9.51 3.08
N THR A 227 -6.52 -8.69 2.11
CA THR A 227 -7.35 -8.39 0.95
C THR A 227 -6.53 -7.76 -0.17
N ALA A 228 -7.08 -7.77 -1.38
CA ALA A 228 -6.60 -6.96 -2.48
C ALA A 228 -7.77 -6.36 -3.28
N TYR A 229 -7.55 -5.19 -3.86
CA TYR A 229 -8.56 -4.55 -4.69
C TYR A 229 -7.94 -3.53 -5.64
N THR A 230 -8.70 -3.21 -6.68
CA THR A 230 -8.32 -2.25 -7.71
C THR A 230 -9.15 -0.99 -7.61
N MET A 231 -8.54 0.15 -7.94
CA MET A 231 -9.16 1.45 -8.05
C MET A 231 -8.90 2.01 -9.44
N PHE A 232 -9.97 2.39 -10.13
CA PHE A 232 -9.90 2.99 -11.46
C PHE A 232 -9.61 4.49 -11.43
N LYS A 233 -9.69 5.13 -10.25
CA LYS A 233 -9.49 6.57 -10.08
C LYS A 233 -8.29 6.84 -9.18
N ARG A 234 -7.33 7.61 -9.69
CA ARG A 234 -6.14 8.05 -8.93
C ARG A 234 -6.49 8.66 -7.58
N ASN A 235 -7.50 9.53 -7.53
CA ASN A 235 -7.89 10.19 -6.28
C ASN A 235 -8.36 9.20 -5.20
N ARG A 236 -9.03 8.10 -5.57
CA ARG A 236 -9.40 7.06 -4.60
C ARG A 236 -8.17 6.30 -4.09
N PHE A 237 -7.18 6.08 -4.95
CA PHE A 237 -5.91 5.51 -4.51
C PHE A 237 -5.19 6.44 -3.53
N LEU A 238 -5.15 7.75 -3.80
CA LEU A 238 -4.57 8.74 -2.90
C LEU A 238 -5.30 8.80 -1.55
N GLU A 239 -6.63 8.68 -1.54
CA GLU A 239 -7.44 8.58 -0.32
C GLU A 239 -7.06 7.37 0.56
N ILE A 240 -6.66 6.25 -0.04
CA ILE A 240 -6.21 5.07 0.72
C ILE A 240 -4.84 5.30 1.36
N ILE A 241 -3.89 5.86 0.62
CA ILE A 241 -2.52 6.02 1.10
C ILE A 241 -2.32 7.28 1.95
N GLU A 242 -3.28 8.21 1.99
CA GLU A 242 -3.15 9.44 2.79
C GLU A 242 -2.95 9.16 4.28
N GLU A 243 -3.60 8.10 4.78
CA GLU A 243 -3.52 7.70 6.19
C GLU A 243 -2.24 6.95 6.51
N CYS A 244 -1.48 6.57 5.48
CA CYS A 244 -0.31 5.73 5.62
C CYS A 244 0.97 6.56 5.83
N ARG A 245 2.04 5.84 6.20
CA ARG A 245 3.43 6.31 6.14
C ARG A 245 4.24 5.44 5.20
N ILE A 246 5.36 5.94 4.68
CA ILE A 246 6.25 5.15 3.83
C ILE A 246 6.95 4.08 4.68
N TRP A 247 7.06 2.87 4.17
CA TRP A 247 7.97 1.87 4.72
C TRP A 247 9.34 2.06 4.09
N GLU A 248 10.30 2.48 4.89
CA GLU A 248 11.70 2.43 4.54
C GLU A 248 12.22 1.07 5.04
N GLY A 249 12.48 0.14 4.13
CA GLY A 249 13.13 -1.12 4.48
C GLY A 249 14.44 -0.87 5.24
N ASN A 250 15.00 -1.91 5.87
CA ASN A 250 16.23 -1.84 6.67
C ASN A 250 17.50 -1.34 5.93
N SER A 251 17.40 -0.78 4.73
CA SER A 251 18.48 -0.09 4.00
C SER A 251 19.08 1.10 4.77
N ALA A 252 18.45 1.55 5.87
CA ALA A 252 19.04 2.51 6.81
C ALA A 252 19.94 1.88 7.90
N ARG A 253 20.27 0.57 7.80
CA ARG A 253 21.25 -0.10 8.69
C ARG A 253 22.65 -0.25 8.07
N LEU A 254 22.88 0.27 6.86
CA LEU A 254 24.16 0.10 6.13
C LEU A 254 24.83 1.42 5.69
N LEU A 255 24.48 2.56 6.30
CA LEU A 255 25.26 3.80 6.22
C LEU A 255 25.46 4.39 7.61
#